data_AF-X5PM17-F1
#
_entry.id   AF-X5PM17-F1
#
_cell.length_a   1.000
_cell.length_b   1.000
_cell.length_c   1.000
_cell.angle_alpha   90.00
_cell.angle_beta   90.00
_cell.angle_gamma   90.00
#
_symmetry.space_group_name_H-M   'P 1'
#
loop_
_entity.id
_entity.type
_entity.pdbx_description
1 polymer ?
#
loop_
_entity_poly.entity_id
_entity_poly.type
_entity_poly.pdbx_seq_one_letter_code
_entity_poly.pdbx_strand_id
1 'polypeptide(L)'
;MAIGIDIGGTNLRAARISGTGEILDRMSEKSAPDPALMLSRIAEMVRRLDSPEVAAIGIGVPGRVDARRRAVLSGGYVNLASVSPAQRLENLAGKPVVIDNDCNMALVAEMARGAAMGHENIVMFTIGTGIGGAVAQDRQIVRGKGTAGQLGHITVDISGEACVCGRRGCVETTSSGTALGRHISRAGLGPDISVDQLFARDASGDTPVRGILEAWARPLRAAIDTAVAMFAPDLVLLGGGLGQAAHQALAKAPALAPWYQCPVEPAQLGDDAGVIGAGLQALAGQAAVTASPVTSPSAGLNPGRRAVPGQRAVLVNGIPASGKSTVSRGIADRLGWPLLTLDTIKNPFLEVLGGGDREFNRSLGRASDEAIWSVVGEAPAGTTVVVDAWFGFQPRQVLEDHLRRAGVERTAEIWCHAPGEVLAERYRARLDQRPAGHPGAAYVPELIELAKRAEPLRRGPLFDVDTTKPIAFDAITQWLRATIDT
;
A
#
# COMPACT_ATOMS: atom_id res chain seq x y z
N MET A 1 -22.64 -7.01 -4.86
CA MET A 1 -22.32 -7.45 -3.48
C MET A 1 -20.81 -7.51 -3.31
N ALA A 2 -20.31 -7.64 -2.09
CA ALA A 2 -18.88 -7.84 -1.83
C ALA A 2 -18.65 -8.84 -0.69
N ILE A 3 -17.44 -9.38 -0.60
CA ILE A 3 -17.00 -10.14 0.58
C ILE A 3 -16.07 -9.24 1.39
N GLY A 4 -16.40 -9.02 2.66
CA GLY A 4 -15.51 -8.36 3.61
C GLY A 4 -14.87 -9.38 4.55
N ILE A 5 -13.59 -9.20 4.82
CA ILE A 5 -12.77 -10.10 5.64
C ILE A 5 -12.13 -9.27 6.75
N ASP A 6 -12.27 -9.72 7.99
CA ASP A 6 -11.67 -9.13 9.17
C ASP A 6 -10.69 -10.11 9.81
N ILE A 7 -9.41 -9.75 9.83
CA ILE A 7 -8.35 -10.59 10.38
C ILE A 7 -8.12 -10.19 11.85
N GLY A 8 -8.83 -10.82 12.78
CA GLY A 8 -8.56 -10.63 14.20
C GLY A 8 -7.37 -11.46 14.71
N GLY A 9 -6.84 -11.10 15.89
CA GLY A 9 -5.78 -11.88 16.54
C GLY A 9 -6.22 -13.30 16.94
N THR A 10 -7.51 -13.49 17.24
CA THR A 10 -8.05 -14.79 17.69
C THR A 10 -8.94 -15.47 16.65
N ASN A 11 -9.75 -14.69 15.94
CA ASN A 11 -10.70 -15.18 14.96
C ASN A 11 -10.52 -14.44 13.63
N LEU A 12 -10.64 -15.19 12.55
CA LEU A 12 -10.84 -14.69 11.21
C LEU A 12 -12.36 -14.65 10.97
N ARG A 13 -12.86 -13.54 10.45
CA ARG A 13 -14.28 -13.39 10.10
C ARG A 13 -14.39 -13.00 8.63
N ALA A 14 -15.39 -13.53 7.95
CA ALA A 14 -15.75 -13.05 6.61
C ALA A 14 -17.27 -13.00 6.47
N ALA A 15 -17.75 -12.04 5.70
CA ALA A 15 -19.16 -11.91 5.38
C ALA A 15 -19.35 -11.49 3.93
N ARG A 16 -20.35 -12.08 3.27
CA ARG A 16 -20.91 -11.53 2.03
C ARG A 16 -21.91 -10.44 2.41
N ILE A 17 -21.70 -9.25 1.88
CA ILE A 17 -22.53 -8.07 2.18
C ILE A 17 -23.19 -7.48 0.94
N SER A 18 -24.33 -6.83 1.15
CA SER A 18 -25.03 -6.03 0.13
C SER A 18 -24.29 -4.72 -0.18
N GLY A 19 -24.79 -3.97 -1.17
CA GLY A 19 -24.25 -2.65 -1.50
C GLY A 19 -24.45 -1.60 -0.40
N THR A 20 -25.40 -1.82 0.51
CA THR A 20 -25.68 -0.92 1.62
C THR A 20 -24.98 -1.33 2.92
N GLY A 21 -24.27 -2.46 2.95
CA GLY A 21 -23.58 -2.96 4.15
C GLY A 21 -24.43 -3.90 5.01
N GLU A 22 -25.48 -4.51 4.45
CA GLU A 22 -26.23 -5.59 5.10
C GLU A 22 -25.47 -6.91 4.97
N ILE A 23 -25.36 -7.68 6.05
CA ILE A 23 -24.74 -9.01 6.03
C ILE A 23 -25.76 -10.03 5.50
N LEU A 24 -25.42 -10.68 4.38
CA LEU A 24 -26.26 -11.69 3.72
C LEU A 24 -25.86 -13.11 4.10
N ASP A 25 -24.56 -13.33 4.33
CA ASP A 25 -24.00 -14.59 4.80
C ASP A 25 -22.69 -14.31 5.55
N ARG A 26 -22.34 -15.13 6.54
CA ARG A 26 -21.15 -14.94 7.36
C ARG A 26 -20.55 -16.23 7.85
N MET A 27 -19.26 -16.15 8.14
CA MET A 27 -18.50 -17.25 8.70
C MET A 27 -17.36 -16.75 9.56
N SER A 28 -16.93 -17.60 10.48
CA SER A 28 -15.76 -17.37 11.30
C SER A 28 -14.94 -18.63 11.44
N GLU A 29 -13.62 -18.45 11.44
CA GLU A 29 -12.65 -19.49 11.75
C GLU A 29 -11.66 -18.98 12.80
N LYS A 30 -10.90 -19.90 13.40
CA LYS A 30 -9.78 -19.51 14.25
C LYS A 30 -8.65 -18.92 13.40
N SER A 31 -8.01 -17.87 13.91
CA SER A 31 -6.79 -17.35 13.29
C SER A 31 -5.64 -18.37 13.41
N ALA A 32 -4.68 -18.28 12.50
CA ALA A 32 -3.47 -19.12 12.50
C ALA A 32 -2.22 -18.23 12.47
N PRO A 33 -1.19 -18.51 13.29
CA PRO A 33 0.06 -17.74 13.26
C PRO A 33 0.87 -17.97 11.98
N ASP A 34 0.66 -19.09 11.29
CA ASP A 34 1.29 -19.38 10.00
C ASP A 34 0.61 -18.59 8.86
N PRO A 35 1.33 -17.70 8.14
CA PRO A 35 0.76 -16.88 7.08
C PRO A 35 0.17 -17.68 5.91
N ALA A 36 0.75 -18.85 5.58
CA ALA A 36 0.27 -19.68 4.48
C ALA A 36 -1.06 -20.36 4.84
N LEU A 37 -1.15 -20.96 6.02
CA LEU A 37 -2.37 -21.54 6.55
C LEU A 37 -3.46 -20.49 6.75
N MET A 38 -3.11 -19.30 7.22
CA MET A 38 -4.09 -18.22 7.34
C MET A 38 -4.64 -17.81 5.97
N LEU A 39 -3.79 -17.67 4.96
CA LEU A 39 -4.24 -17.37 3.62
C LEU A 39 -5.11 -18.48 3.02
N SER A 40 -4.78 -19.75 3.25
CA SER A 40 -5.62 -20.86 2.77
C SER A 40 -7.00 -20.86 3.42
N ARG A 41 -7.09 -20.54 4.71
CA ARG A 41 -8.38 -20.37 5.41
C ARG A 41 -9.17 -19.21 4.82
N ILE A 42 -8.52 -18.06 4.59
CA ILE A 42 -9.16 -16.91 3.94
C ILE A 42 -9.68 -17.27 2.55
N ALA A 43 -8.88 -17.98 1.74
CA ALA A 43 -9.28 -18.40 0.40
C ALA A 43 -10.50 -19.35 0.42
N GLU A 44 -10.53 -20.29 1.35
CA GLU A 44 -11.67 -21.20 1.51
C GLU A 44 -12.93 -20.45 1.97
N MET A 45 -12.78 -19.50 2.89
CA MET A 45 -13.88 -18.64 3.33
C MET A 45 -14.44 -17.81 2.17
N VAL A 46 -13.56 -17.21 1.36
CA VAL A 46 -13.94 -16.49 0.14
C VAL A 46 -14.68 -17.40 -0.82
N ARG A 47 -14.15 -18.58 -1.13
CA ARG A 47 -14.76 -19.56 -2.05
C ARG A 47 -16.18 -19.95 -1.63
N ARG A 48 -16.41 -20.11 -0.33
CA ARG A 48 -17.73 -20.48 0.24
C ARG A 48 -18.73 -19.33 0.23
N LEU A 49 -18.26 -18.11 0.48
CA LEU A 49 -19.10 -16.91 0.46
C LEU A 49 -19.32 -16.36 -0.95
N ASP A 50 -18.57 -16.84 -1.95
CA ASP A 50 -18.64 -16.29 -3.29
C ASP A 50 -19.97 -16.58 -3.99
N SER A 51 -20.37 -15.64 -4.84
CA SER A 51 -21.50 -15.79 -5.76
C SER A 51 -21.27 -14.96 -7.03
N PRO A 52 -22.03 -15.19 -8.11
CA PRO A 52 -21.94 -14.36 -9.31
C PRO A 52 -22.19 -12.86 -9.07
N GLU A 53 -22.88 -12.51 -7.99
CA GLU A 53 -23.24 -11.13 -7.63
C GLU A 53 -22.16 -10.43 -6.79
N VAL A 54 -21.17 -11.16 -6.28
CA VAL A 54 -20.02 -10.60 -5.58
C VAL A 54 -19.08 -9.98 -6.60
N ALA A 55 -18.85 -8.68 -6.49
CA ALA A 55 -18.04 -7.90 -7.42
C ALA A 55 -16.60 -7.68 -6.94
N ALA A 56 -16.36 -7.70 -5.62
CA ALA A 56 -15.06 -7.42 -5.03
C ALA A 56 -14.91 -8.02 -3.64
N ILE A 57 -13.67 -8.06 -3.17
CA ILE A 57 -13.27 -8.55 -1.84
C ILE A 57 -12.53 -7.42 -1.12
N GLY A 58 -12.79 -7.24 0.17
CA GLY A 58 -12.05 -6.33 1.03
C GLY A 58 -11.49 -7.04 2.24
N ILE A 59 -10.32 -6.59 2.70
CA ILE A 59 -9.60 -7.20 3.82
C ILE A 59 -9.17 -6.12 4.82
N GLY A 60 -9.65 -6.23 6.06
CA GLY A 60 -9.13 -5.51 7.23
C GLY A 60 -8.00 -6.30 7.87
N VAL A 61 -6.83 -5.69 8.01
CA VAL A 61 -5.64 -6.33 8.57
C VAL A 61 -5.13 -5.57 9.79
N PRO A 62 -4.78 -6.27 10.88
CA PRO A 62 -4.26 -5.64 12.08
C PRO A 62 -2.83 -5.19 11.86
N GLY A 63 -2.51 -4.00 12.35
CA GLY A 63 -1.21 -3.38 12.20
C GLY A 63 -1.13 -2.38 11.05
N ARG A 64 0.07 -2.17 10.52
CA ARG A 64 0.36 -1.10 9.56
C ARG A 64 0.17 -1.61 8.13
N VAL A 65 -0.74 -0.98 7.41
CA VAL A 65 -1.07 -1.31 6.02
C VAL A 65 -0.89 -0.07 5.17
N ASP A 66 -0.21 -0.21 4.04
CA ASP A 66 -0.25 0.78 2.97
C ASP A 66 -1.32 0.35 1.96
N ALA A 67 -2.53 0.87 2.14
CA ALA A 67 -3.67 0.54 1.30
C ALA A 67 -3.45 0.91 -0.18
N ARG A 68 -2.66 1.98 -0.45
CA ARG A 68 -2.36 2.42 -1.83
C ARG A 68 -1.46 1.43 -2.54
N ARG A 69 -0.46 0.91 -1.83
CA ARG A 69 0.45 -0.14 -2.34
C ARG A 69 -0.12 -1.55 -2.19
N ARG A 70 -1.28 -1.70 -1.57
CA ARG A 70 -1.90 -2.98 -1.20
C ARG A 70 -0.95 -3.89 -0.42
N ALA A 71 -0.15 -3.28 0.46
CA ALA A 71 0.95 -3.93 1.16
C ALA A 71 0.77 -3.87 2.69
N VAL A 72 0.96 -5.00 3.35
CA VAL A 72 1.08 -5.06 4.81
C VAL A 72 2.52 -4.71 5.17
N LEU A 73 2.73 -3.60 5.88
CA LEU A 73 4.07 -3.14 6.28
C LEU A 73 4.53 -3.78 7.58
N SER A 74 3.60 -3.98 8.51
CA SER A 74 3.82 -4.80 9.70
C SER A 74 2.49 -5.42 10.09
N GLY A 75 2.41 -6.75 10.04
CA GLY A 75 1.26 -7.48 10.56
C GLY A 75 1.36 -7.58 12.08
N GLY A 76 0.23 -7.50 12.78
CA GLY A 76 0.16 -7.73 14.23
C GLY A 76 0.53 -9.17 14.60
N TYR A 77 -0.43 -9.95 15.10
CA TYR A 77 -0.20 -11.34 15.51
C TYR A 77 0.33 -12.25 14.38
N VAL A 78 0.04 -11.94 13.12
CA VAL A 78 0.47 -12.73 11.96
C VAL A 78 1.25 -11.87 10.97
N ASN A 79 2.44 -12.32 10.57
CA ASN A 79 3.29 -11.61 9.61
C ASN A 79 2.81 -11.82 8.17
N LEU A 80 1.81 -11.05 7.75
CA LEU A 80 1.30 -11.05 6.39
C LEU A 80 2.15 -10.23 5.39
N ALA A 81 3.17 -9.53 5.86
CA ALA A 81 4.01 -8.68 5.00
C ALA A 81 4.76 -9.48 3.94
N SER A 82 5.09 -10.74 4.22
CA SER A 82 5.85 -11.62 3.33
C SER A 82 5.02 -12.32 2.25
N VAL A 83 3.68 -12.25 2.30
CA VAL A 83 2.82 -13.10 1.46
C VAL A 83 1.91 -12.35 0.48
N SER A 84 1.89 -11.02 0.47
CA SER A 84 1.07 -10.20 -0.45
C SER A 84 -0.39 -10.70 -0.57
N PRO A 85 -1.16 -10.69 0.54
CA PRO A 85 -2.47 -11.37 0.62
C PRO A 85 -3.47 -10.89 -0.43
N ALA A 86 -3.48 -9.59 -0.75
CA ALA A 86 -4.35 -9.04 -1.78
C ALA A 86 -4.12 -9.70 -3.14
N GLN A 87 -2.88 -9.71 -3.64
CA GLN A 87 -2.55 -10.28 -4.95
C GLN A 87 -2.86 -11.78 -5.03
N ARG A 88 -2.60 -12.53 -3.95
CA ARG A 88 -2.89 -13.96 -3.94
C ARG A 88 -4.39 -14.25 -3.99
N LEU A 89 -5.19 -13.50 -3.25
CA LEU A 89 -6.64 -13.64 -3.26
C LEU A 89 -7.25 -13.18 -4.58
N GLU A 90 -6.70 -12.14 -5.23
CA GLU A 90 -7.12 -11.74 -6.59
C GLU A 90 -6.90 -12.88 -7.58
N ASN A 91 -5.71 -13.50 -7.56
CA ASN A 91 -5.40 -14.61 -8.46
C ASN A 91 -6.28 -15.84 -8.21
N LEU A 92 -6.68 -16.07 -6.96
CA LEU A 92 -7.52 -17.21 -6.57
C LEU A 92 -9.01 -16.99 -6.88
N ALA A 93 -9.52 -15.80 -6.56
CA ALA A 93 -10.94 -15.50 -6.69
C ALA A 93 -11.32 -14.91 -8.06
N GLY A 94 -10.35 -14.39 -8.82
CA GLY A 94 -10.61 -13.67 -10.07
C GLY A 94 -11.35 -12.35 -9.85
N LYS A 95 -11.33 -11.81 -8.62
CA LYS A 95 -12.05 -10.60 -8.21
C LYS A 95 -11.08 -9.58 -7.64
N PRO A 96 -11.30 -8.27 -7.86
CA PRO A 96 -10.48 -7.23 -7.28
C PRO A 96 -10.46 -7.30 -5.75
N VAL A 97 -9.29 -7.11 -5.15
CA VAL A 97 -9.10 -7.13 -3.69
C VAL A 97 -8.57 -5.79 -3.20
N VAL A 98 -9.26 -5.20 -2.23
CA VAL A 98 -8.75 -4.06 -1.44
C VAL A 98 -8.29 -4.52 -0.07
N ILE A 99 -7.31 -3.81 0.47
CA ILE A 99 -6.75 -4.08 1.79
C ILE A 99 -6.51 -2.78 2.54
N ASP A 100 -6.82 -2.76 3.82
CA ASP A 100 -6.54 -1.63 4.72
C ASP A 100 -6.36 -2.12 6.15
N ASN A 101 -6.03 -1.21 7.05
CA ASN A 101 -6.06 -1.45 8.48
C ASN A 101 -7.48 -1.78 8.95
N ASP A 102 -7.60 -2.72 9.88
CA ASP A 102 -8.85 -3.16 10.52
C ASP A 102 -9.67 -2.02 11.14
N CYS A 103 -9.03 -1.07 11.81
CA CYS A 103 -9.69 0.07 12.43
C CYS A 103 -10.25 1.03 11.37
N ASN A 104 -9.53 1.22 10.25
CA ASN A 104 -10.05 1.99 9.12
C ASN A 104 -11.32 1.35 8.55
N MET A 105 -11.33 0.02 8.41
CA MET A 105 -12.53 -0.70 7.96
C MET A 105 -13.68 -0.54 8.96
N ALA A 106 -13.43 -0.72 10.26
CA ALA A 106 -14.44 -0.51 11.28
C ALA A 106 -15.06 0.90 11.20
N LEU A 107 -14.24 1.94 11.02
CA LEU A 107 -14.74 3.31 10.88
C LEU A 107 -15.56 3.52 9.60
N VAL A 108 -15.16 2.90 8.47
CA VAL A 108 -15.98 2.91 7.24
C VAL A 108 -17.37 2.32 7.50
N ALA A 109 -17.45 1.23 8.27
CA ALA A 109 -18.73 0.63 8.63
C ALA A 109 -19.58 1.56 9.50
N GLU A 110 -18.99 2.14 10.55
CA GLU A 110 -19.69 3.04 11.47
C GLU A 110 -20.20 4.31 10.77
N MET A 111 -19.44 4.87 9.80
CA MET A 111 -19.87 6.02 9.00
C MET A 111 -21.02 5.70 8.04
N ALA A 112 -21.16 4.43 7.64
CA ALA A 112 -22.15 3.98 6.68
C ALA A 112 -23.44 3.48 7.35
N ARG A 113 -23.32 2.83 8.51
CA ARG A 113 -24.43 2.10 9.15
C ARG A 113 -24.49 2.18 10.67
N GLY A 114 -23.53 2.83 11.31
CA GLY A 114 -23.41 2.81 12.77
C GLY A 114 -23.49 4.21 13.39
N ALA A 115 -22.75 4.39 14.49
CA ALA A 115 -22.82 5.58 15.34
C ALA A 115 -22.32 6.86 14.65
N ALA A 116 -21.55 6.75 13.56
CA ALA A 116 -21.01 7.89 12.82
C ALA A 116 -21.86 8.27 11.59
N MET A 117 -23.06 7.71 11.41
CA MET A 117 -23.95 8.14 10.33
C MET A 117 -24.30 9.63 10.47
N GLY A 118 -24.16 10.37 9.37
CA GLY A 118 -24.43 11.81 9.33
C GLY A 118 -23.27 12.71 9.78
N HIS A 119 -22.16 12.14 10.28
CA HIS A 119 -20.95 12.88 10.61
C HIS A 119 -19.92 12.81 9.48
N GLU A 120 -19.00 13.78 9.41
CA GLU A 120 -18.00 13.88 8.35
C GLU A 120 -16.58 13.72 8.88
N ASN A 121 -16.28 14.30 10.03
CA ASN A 121 -14.98 14.29 10.67
C ASN A 121 -15.07 13.43 11.93
N ILE A 122 -14.46 12.24 11.92
CA ILE A 122 -14.59 11.27 13.00
C ILE A 122 -13.22 10.76 13.40
N VAL A 123 -13.00 10.67 14.71
CA VAL A 123 -11.86 9.96 15.30
C VAL A 123 -12.40 8.72 15.97
N MET A 124 -11.85 7.54 15.67
CA MET A 124 -12.25 6.29 16.30
C MET A 124 -11.06 5.67 17.03
N PHE A 125 -11.25 5.33 18.30
CA PHE A 125 -10.36 4.46 19.06
C PHE A 125 -10.96 3.06 19.12
N THR A 126 -10.20 2.04 18.79
CA THR A 126 -10.63 0.63 18.92
C THR A 126 -9.94 0.01 20.12
N ILE A 127 -10.71 -0.41 21.11
CA ILE A 127 -10.20 -0.86 22.41
C ILE A 127 -10.49 -2.35 22.54
N GLY A 128 -9.43 -3.14 22.56
CA GLY A 128 -9.48 -4.59 22.73
C GLY A 128 -8.24 -5.04 23.51
N THR A 129 -7.55 -6.09 23.05
CA THR A 129 -6.25 -6.47 23.63
C THR A 129 -5.26 -5.30 23.60
N GLY A 130 -5.17 -4.61 22.45
CA GLY A 130 -4.44 -3.36 22.26
C GLY A 130 -5.38 -2.15 22.08
N ILE A 131 -4.81 -1.03 21.65
CA ILE A 131 -5.57 0.13 21.18
C ILE A 131 -5.18 0.42 19.73
N GLY A 132 -6.15 0.33 18.83
CA GLY A 132 -6.01 0.81 17.46
C GLY A 132 -6.69 2.17 17.29
N GLY A 133 -6.67 2.67 16.06
CA GLY A 133 -7.42 3.87 15.74
C GLY A 133 -7.59 4.10 14.25
N ALA A 134 -8.54 4.98 13.95
CA ALA A 134 -8.82 5.45 12.61
C ALA A 134 -9.28 6.91 12.68
N VAL A 135 -9.04 7.65 11.60
CA VAL A 135 -9.49 9.03 11.46
C VAL A 135 -10.13 9.18 10.09
N ALA A 136 -11.30 9.81 10.05
CA ALA A 136 -11.96 10.25 8.84
C ALA A 136 -12.04 11.78 8.83
N GLN A 137 -11.75 12.37 7.68
CA GLN A 137 -11.94 13.79 7.39
C GLN A 137 -12.71 13.91 6.09
N ASP A 138 -13.75 14.72 6.05
CA ASP A 138 -14.66 14.85 4.91
C ASP A 138 -15.21 13.48 4.44
N ARG A 139 -15.56 12.60 5.40
CA ARG A 139 -16.01 11.20 5.19
C ARG A 139 -14.98 10.29 4.52
N GLN A 140 -13.73 10.72 4.41
CA GLN A 140 -12.63 9.94 3.83
C GLN A 140 -11.63 9.52 4.90
N ILE A 141 -11.22 8.25 4.87
CA ILE A 141 -10.19 7.74 5.78
C ILE A 141 -8.85 8.45 5.53
N VAL A 142 -8.31 9.06 6.59
CA VAL A 142 -7.01 9.71 6.61
C VAL A 142 -5.93 8.65 6.70
N ARG A 143 -5.17 8.47 5.61
CA ARG A 143 -4.06 7.50 5.53
C ARG A 143 -2.68 8.14 5.62
N GLY A 144 -2.57 9.46 5.44
CA GLY A 144 -1.29 10.18 5.43
C GLY A 144 -0.29 9.56 4.45
N LYS A 145 0.95 9.28 4.92
CA LYS A 145 1.99 8.58 4.15
C LYS A 145 1.76 7.06 4.00
N GLY A 146 0.58 6.56 4.37
CA GLY A 146 0.17 5.17 4.25
C GLY A 146 -0.47 4.63 5.54
N THR A 147 0.02 5.04 6.71
CA THR A 147 -0.32 4.43 8.00
C THR A 147 -0.75 5.45 9.07
N ALA A 148 -1.46 6.52 8.70
CA ALA A 148 -2.04 7.42 9.70
C ALA A 148 -3.12 6.69 10.54
N GLY A 149 -3.52 7.29 11.67
CA GLY A 149 -4.52 6.71 12.56
C GLY A 149 -3.98 5.75 13.63
N GLN A 150 -2.66 5.71 13.88
CA GLN A 150 -2.06 4.86 14.94
C GLN A 150 -2.28 5.45 16.36
N LEU A 151 -3.55 5.67 16.74
CA LEU A 151 -3.93 6.45 17.92
C LEU A 151 -3.56 5.77 19.25
N GLY A 152 -3.44 4.44 19.28
CA GLY A 152 -2.94 3.71 20.45
C GLY A 152 -1.50 4.06 20.85
N HIS A 153 -0.75 4.68 19.94
CA HIS A 153 0.63 5.11 20.17
C HIS A 153 0.79 6.59 20.51
N ILE A 154 -0.31 7.30 20.81
CA ILE A 154 -0.25 8.63 21.43
C ILE A 154 0.40 8.48 22.81
N THR A 155 1.46 9.25 23.05
CA THR A 155 2.17 9.24 24.34
C THR A 155 1.39 10.06 25.37
N VAL A 156 0.98 9.41 26.44
CA VAL A 156 0.26 10.00 27.58
C VAL A 156 1.13 10.08 28.84
N ASP A 157 2.24 9.34 28.86
CA ASP A 157 3.29 9.44 29.89
C ASP A 157 4.67 9.20 29.27
N ILE A 158 5.50 10.24 29.16
CA ILE A 158 6.86 10.11 28.60
C ILE A 158 7.78 9.21 29.43
N SER A 159 7.46 8.99 30.70
CA SER A 159 8.19 8.11 31.64
C SER A 159 7.52 6.76 31.84
N GLY A 160 6.46 6.47 31.08
CA GLY A 160 5.63 5.28 31.24
C GLY A 160 6.28 3.97 30.79
N GLU A 161 5.44 2.93 30.69
CA GLU A 161 5.86 1.58 30.28
C GLU A 161 6.37 1.55 28.84
N ALA A 162 7.28 0.61 28.53
CA ALA A 162 7.75 0.41 27.16
C ALA A 162 6.59 -0.07 26.26
N CYS A 163 6.49 0.50 25.07
CA CYS A 163 5.51 0.12 24.06
C CYS A 163 6.20 -0.66 22.93
N VAL A 164 5.45 -1.58 22.31
CA VAL A 164 5.91 -2.37 21.17
C VAL A 164 6.31 -1.52 19.96
N CYS A 165 5.84 -0.27 19.88
CA CYS A 165 6.25 0.68 18.84
C CYS A 165 7.66 1.27 19.04
N GLY A 166 8.35 0.93 20.14
CA GLY A 166 9.69 1.44 20.49
C GLY A 166 9.69 2.71 21.34
N ARG A 167 8.52 3.30 21.62
CA ARG A 167 8.36 4.46 22.52
C ARG A 167 7.98 4.04 23.94
N ARG A 168 7.78 5.02 24.82
CA ARG A 168 7.31 4.83 26.20
C ARG A 168 5.99 5.57 26.47
N GLY A 169 5.19 4.99 27.36
CA GLY A 169 3.87 5.43 27.83
C GLY A 169 2.92 5.87 26.73
N CYS A 170 2.81 5.05 25.69
CA CYS A 170 1.69 5.10 24.76
C CYS A 170 0.39 4.74 25.49
N VAL A 171 -0.74 5.36 25.10
CA VAL A 171 -2.05 5.10 25.72
C VAL A 171 -2.46 3.63 25.71
N GLU A 172 -2.03 2.85 24.72
CA GLU A 172 -2.21 1.39 24.71
C GLU A 172 -1.64 0.71 25.97
N THR A 173 -0.53 1.21 26.51
CA THR A 173 0.12 0.62 27.69
C THR A 173 -0.63 0.88 28.98
N THR A 174 -1.59 1.80 29.00
CA THR A 174 -2.35 2.18 30.20
C THR A 174 -3.85 1.90 30.09
N SER A 175 -4.37 1.87 28.86
CA SER A 175 -5.81 1.92 28.59
C SER A 175 -6.31 0.82 27.66
N SER A 176 -5.48 -0.14 27.25
CA SER A 176 -5.97 -1.33 26.53
C SER A 176 -6.61 -2.36 27.48
N GLY A 177 -7.20 -3.41 26.94
CA GLY A 177 -7.67 -4.55 27.72
C GLY A 177 -6.54 -5.30 28.43
N THR A 178 -5.37 -5.43 27.80
CA THR A 178 -4.17 -5.97 28.48
C THR A 178 -3.74 -5.05 29.63
N ALA A 179 -3.84 -3.73 29.47
CA ALA A 179 -3.54 -2.79 30.55
C ALA A 179 -4.57 -2.88 31.70
N LEU A 180 -5.87 -3.01 31.38
CA LEU A 180 -6.92 -3.23 32.37
C LEU A 180 -6.66 -4.50 33.20
N GLY A 181 -6.30 -5.61 32.54
CA GLY A 181 -5.90 -6.84 33.23
C GLY A 181 -4.70 -6.65 34.17
N ARG A 182 -3.71 -5.84 33.78
CA ARG A 182 -2.59 -5.49 34.67
C ARG A 182 -3.04 -4.67 35.88
N HIS A 183 -3.93 -3.70 35.70
CA HIS A 183 -4.47 -2.90 36.81
C HIS A 183 -5.25 -3.77 37.81
N ILE A 184 -6.10 -4.68 37.31
CA ILE A 184 -6.84 -5.67 38.12
C ILE A 184 -5.87 -6.52 38.95
N SER A 185 -4.86 -7.10 38.29
CA SER A 185 -3.87 -7.95 38.95
C SER A 185 -3.06 -7.18 40.00
N ARG A 186 -2.62 -5.96 39.71
CA ARG A 186 -1.88 -5.09 40.66
C ARG A 186 -2.72 -4.71 41.88
N ALA A 187 -4.03 -4.58 41.73
CA ALA A 187 -4.95 -4.33 42.84
C ALA A 187 -5.29 -5.58 43.66
N GLY A 188 -4.72 -6.75 43.32
CA GLY A 188 -4.98 -8.01 44.02
C GLY A 188 -6.37 -8.59 43.76
N LEU A 189 -7.06 -8.13 42.70
CA LEU A 189 -8.31 -8.72 42.27
C LEU A 189 -8.02 -9.97 41.42
N GLY A 190 -8.82 -11.03 41.60
CA GLY A 190 -8.65 -12.29 40.88
C GLY A 190 -8.74 -12.09 39.35
N PRO A 191 -8.03 -12.90 38.55
CA PRO A 191 -7.95 -12.75 37.10
C PRO A 191 -9.30 -12.96 36.39
N ASP A 192 -10.27 -13.58 37.07
CA ASP A 192 -11.57 -13.96 36.51
C ASP A 192 -12.65 -12.87 36.68
N ILE A 193 -12.31 -11.72 37.28
CA ILE A 193 -13.29 -10.64 37.43
C ILE A 193 -13.66 -10.08 36.05
N SER A 194 -14.95 -10.11 35.74
CA SER A 194 -15.45 -9.55 34.48
C SER A 194 -15.50 -8.02 34.54
N VAL A 195 -15.51 -7.39 33.36
CA VAL A 195 -15.65 -5.94 33.24
C VAL A 195 -16.98 -5.45 33.86
N ASP A 196 -18.07 -6.19 33.66
CA ASP A 196 -19.37 -5.88 34.26
C ASP A 196 -19.32 -5.93 35.79
N GLN A 197 -18.60 -6.91 36.36
CA GLN A 197 -18.41 -7.01 37.81
C GLN A 197 -17.60 -5.83 38.35
N LEU A 198 -16.61 -5.32 37.61
CA LEU A 198 -15.88 -4.10 38.01
C LEU A 198 -16.84 -2.90 38.08
N PHE A 199 -17.64 -2.67 37.05
CA PHE A 199 -18.59 -1.56 37.07
C PHE A 199 -19.66 -1.69 38.17
N ALA A 200 -20.18 -2.90 38.40
CA ALA A 200 -21.12 -3.15 39.49
C ALA A 200 -20.52 -2.85 40.88
N ARG A 201 -19.25 -3.21 41.10
CA ARG A 201 -18.53 -2.92 42.34
C ARG A 201 -18.25 -1.43 42.52
N ASP A 202 -17.79 -0.74 41.47
CA ASP A 202 -17.59 0.72 41.53
C ASP A 202 -18.91 1.49 41.78
N ALA A 203 -20.02 1.05 41.17
CA ALA A 203 -21.35 1.59 41.45
C ALA A 203 -21.78 1.36 42.92
N SER A 204 -21.32 0.27 43.54
CA SER A 204 -21.55 -0.05 44.95
C SER A 204 -20.57 0.64 45.91
N GLY A 205 -19.67 1.50 45.40
CA GLY A 205 -18.74 2.28 46.22
C GLY A 205 -17.38 1.61 46.49
N ASP A 206 -17.02 0.54 45.77
CA ASP A 206 -15.73 -0.14 45.92
C ASP A 206 -14.56 0.75 45.45
N THR A 207 -13.82 1.29 46.42
CA THR A 207 -12.74 2.27 46.17
C THR A 207 -11.54 1.69 45.41
N PRO A 208 -11.01 0.49 45.74
CA PRO A 208 -10.02 -0.17 44.89
C PRO A 208 -10.44 -0.31 43.43
N VAL A 209 -11.68 -0.72 43.16
CA VAL A 209 -12.18 -0.87 41.79
C VAL A 209 -12.32 0.47 41.09
N ARG A 210 -12.76 1.50 41.79
CA ARG A 210 -12.79 2.87 41.26
C ARG A 210 -11.40 3.33 40.81
N GLY A 211 -10.38 3.10 41.63
CA GLY A 211 -8.99 3.44 41.30
C GLY A 211 -8.49 2.74 40.03
N ILE A 212 -8.89 1.49 39.79
CA ILE A 212 -8.60 0.75 38.55
C ILE A 212 -9.24 1.42 37.35
N LEU A 213 -10.53 1.72 37.42
CA LEU A 213 -11.28 2.34 36.32
C LEU A 213 -10.76 3.74 36.00
N GLU A 214 -10.40 4.53 37.03
CA GLU A 214 -9.77 5.84 36.86
C GLU A 214 -8.38 5.75 36.21
N ALA A 215 -7.53 4.81 36.66
CA ALA A 215 -6.22 4.57 36.07
C ALA A 215 -6.29 4.07 34.62
N TRP A 216 -7.39 3.42 34.25
CA TRP A 216 -7.66 2.97 32.89
C TRP A 216 -8.23 4.08 32.00
N ALA A 217 -9.18 4.87 32.49
CA ALA A 217 -9.91 5.89 31.72
C ALA A 217 -9.17 7.22 31.58
N ARG A 218 -8.45 7.68 32.61
CA ARG A 218 -7.83 9.01 32.60
C ARG A 218 -6.75 9.18 31.52
N PRO A 219 -5.85 8.20 31.27
CA PRO A 219 -4.90 8.30 30.16
C PRO A 219 -5.60 8.22 28.80
N LEU A 220 -6.66 7.42 28.67
CA LEU A 220 -7.48 7.39 27.46
C LEU A 220 -8.11 8.75 27.18
N ARG A 221 -8.62 9.44 28.21
CA ARG A 221 -9.15 10.80 28.08
C ARG A 221 -8.09 11.77 27.55
N ALA A 222 -6.86 11.71 28.06
CA ALA A 222 -5.76 12.56 27.58
C ALA A 222 -5.44 12.33 26.09
N ALA A 223 -5.48 11.07 25.64
CA ALA A 223 -5.29 10.73 24.23
C ALA A 223 -6.46 11.22 23.36
N ILE A 224 -7.70 11.13 23.85
CA ILE A 224 -8.88 11.67 23.17
C ILE A 224 -8.77 13.19 23.04
N ASP A 225 -8.45 13.91 24.12
CA ASP A 225 -8.30 15.38 24.10
C ASP A 225 -7.22 15.81 23.10
N THR A 226 -6.12 15.06 23.03
CA THR A 226 -5.05 15.27 22.04
C THR A 226 -5.58 15.09 20.62
N ALA A 227 -6.33 14.01 20.36
CA ALA A 227 -6.89 13.77 19.03
C ALA A 227 -7.94 14.83 18.64
N VAL A 228 -8.76 15.28 19.60
CA VAL A 228 -9.71 16.38 19.38
C VAL A 228 -8.98 17.68 19.00
N ALA A 229 -7.90 18.02 19.71
CA ALA A 229 -7.10 19.19 19.39
C ALA A 229 -6.42 19.09 18.01
N MET A 230 -6.08 17.87 17.54
CA MET A 230 -5.42 17.65 16.26
C MET A 230 -6.38 17.65 15.06
N PHE A 231 -7.56 17.06 15.22
CA PHE A 231 -8.46 16.77 14.11
C PHE A 231 -9.78 17.55 14.15
N ALA A 232 -10.12 18.17 15.29
CA ALA A 232 -11.39 18.86 15.51
C ALA A 232 -12.61 18.07 14.98
N PRO A 233 -12.80 16.80 15.41
CA PRO A 233 -13.85 15.95 14.85
C PRO A 233 -15.24 16.36 15.32
N ASP A 234 -16.26 15.99 14.55
CA ASP A 234 -17.67 16.07 14.93
C ASP A 234 -17.99 15.08 16.05
N LEU A 235 -17.32 13.92 16.04
CA LEU A 235 -17.57 12.80 16.93
C LEU A 235 -16.29 11.99 17.20
N VAL A 236 -16.10 11.59 18.45
CA VAL A 236 -15.14 10.54 18.83
C VAL A 236 -15.88 9.24 19.09
N LEU A 237 -15.51 8.16 18.40
CA LEU A 237 -16.07 6.84 18.59
C LEU A 237 -15.15 5.91 19.38
N LEU A 238 -15.73 5.14 20.29
CA LEU A 238 -15.06 4.07 21.04
C LEU A 238 -15.59 2.71 20.59
N GLY A 239 -14.80 2.03 19.76
CA GLY A 239 -15.11 0.69 19.26
C GLY A 239 -14.23 -0.40 19.87
N GLY A 240 -14.29 -1.59 19.27
CA GLY A 240 -13.62 -2.79 19.78
C GLY A 240 -14.38 -3.43 20.95
N GLY A 241 -13.94 -4.62 21.37
CA GLY A 241 -14.63 -5.42 22.38
C GLY A 241 -14.77 -4.76 23.77
N LEU A 242 -14.00 -3.70 24.04
CA LEU A 242 -14.06 -2.93 25.29
C LEU A 242 -14.52 -1.47 25.05
N GLY A 243 -15.00 -1.12 23.86
CA GLY A 243 -15.42 0.26 23.54
C GLY A 243 -16.52 0.79 24.46
N GLN A 244 -17.57 -0.01 24.70
CA GLN A 244 -18.67 0.34 25.61
C GLN A 244 -18.18 0.52 27.06
N ALA A 245 -17.33 -0.38 27.52
CA ALA A 245 -16.74 -0.31 28.86
C ALA A 245 -15.87 0.95 29.02
N ALA A 246 -15.05 1.27 28.02
CA ALA A 246 -14.24 2.48 28.03
C ALA A 246 -15.09 3.75 28.04
N HIS A 247 -16.18 3.78 27.26
CA HIS A 247 -17.16 4.86 27.29
C HIS A 247 -17.76 5.05 28.69
N GLN A 248 -18.20 3.95 29.33
CA GLN A 248 -18.74 4.00 30.69
C GLN A 248 -17.70 4.48 31.72
N ALA A 249 -16.44 4.06 31.62
CA ALA A 249 -15.38 4.52 32.50
C ALA A 249 -15.07 6.02 32.29
N LEU A 250 -15.11 6.50 31.04
CA LEU A 250 -14.88 7.90 30.70
C LEU A 250 -15.97 8.84 31.22
N ALA A 251 -17.18 8.35 31.52
CA ALA A 251 -18.22 9.17 32.17
C ALA A 251 -17.75 9.76 33.52
N LYS A 252 -16.74 9.14 34.16
CA LYS A 252 -16.11 9.63 35.40
C LYS A 252 -14.75 10.31 35.17
N ALA A 253 -14.30 10.44 33.93
CA ALA A 253 -13.05 11.09 33.55
C ALA A 253 -13.33 12.25 32.56
N PRO A 254 -13.73 13.43 33.07
CA PRO A 254 -14.08 14.57 32.22
C PRO A 254 -12.87 15.09 31.42
N ALA A 255 -13.15 15.95 30.43
CA ALA A 255 -12.14 16.65 29.65
C ALA A 255 -11.11 17.34 30.56
N LEU A 256 -9.82 17.23 30.21
CA LEU A 256 -8.74 17.84 30.99
C LEU A 256 -8.80 19.37 30.94
N ALA A 257 -9.32 19.92 29.84
CA ALA A 257 -9.54 21.35 29.65
C ALA A 257 -10.83 21.60 28.85
N PRO A 258 -11.52 22.72 29.06
CA PRO A 258 -12.75 23.03 28.35
C PRO A 258 -12.54 23.43 26.88
N TRP A 259 -11.30 23.73 26.46
CA TRP A 259 -11.02 24.35 25.17
C TRP A 259 -11.19 23.39 23.98
N TYR A 260 -10.95 22.09 24.21
CA TYR A 260 -11.05 21.04 23.19
C TYR A 260 -12.04 19.99 23.68
N GLN A 261 -13.29 20.08 23.21
CA GLN A 261 -14.36 19.15 23.56
C GLN A 261 -15.03 18.62 22.29
N CYS A 262 -15.39 17.35 22.33
CA CYS A 262 -16.11 16.65 21.29
C CYS A 262 -16.98 15.58 21.98
N PRO A 263 -18.19 15.30 21.48
CA PRO A 263 -18.97 14.14 21.91
C PRO A 263 -18.15 12.86 21.77
N VAL A 264 -18.28 11.97 22.75
CA VAL A 264 -17.64 10.65 22.75
C VAL A 264 -18.74 9.62 22.87
N GLU A 265 -18.86 8.73 21.89
CA GLU A 265 -19.94 7.73 21.83
C GLU A 265 -19.37 6.32 21.59
N PRO A 266 -20.06 5.26 22.07
CA PRO A 266 -19.69 3.90 21.73
C PRO A 266 -20.04 3.58 20.27
N ALA A 267 -19.20 2.78 19.61
CA ALA A 267 -19.49 2.22 18.30
C ALA A 267 -20.69 1.24 18.36
N GLN A 268 -21.48 1.16 17.28
CA GLN A 268 -22.74 0.40 17.29
C GLN A 268 -22.64 -0.99 16.65
N LEU A 269 -21.72 -1.20 15.71
CA LEU A 269 -21.68 -2.41 14.87
C LEU A 269 -20.88 -3.56 15.50
N GLY A 270 -20.16 -3.30 16.59
CA GLY A 270 -19.43 -4.33 17.35
C GLY A 270 -18.50 -5.17 16.47
N ASP A 271 -18.58 -6.50 16.63
CA ASP A 271 -17.76 -7.48 15.91
C ASP A 271 -18.01 -7.51 14.39
N ASP A 272 -19.13 -6.97 13.91
CA ASP A 272 -19.48 -6.97 12.49
C ASP A 272 -18.87 -5.77 11.74
N ALA A 273 -18.36 -4.76 12.45
CA ALA A 273 -17.83 -3.53 11.86
C ALA A 273 -16.69 -3.82 10.85
N GLY A 274 -15.77 -4.73 11.20
CA GLY A 274 -14.62 -5.07 10.35
C GLY A 274 -15.04 -5.66 9.00
N VAL A 275 -15.96 -6.63 9.00
CA VAL A 275 -16.42 -7.29 7.77
C VAL A 275 -17.33 -6.39 6.93
N ILE A 276 -18.22 -5.59 7.55
CA ILE A 276 -19.06 -4.63 6.83
C ILE A 276 -18.18 -3.58 6.15
N GLY A 277 -17.25 -3.00 6.91
CA GLY A 277 -16.36 -1.95 6.43
C GLY A 277 -15.45 -2.41 5.30
N ALA A 278 -14.87 -3.61 5.45
CA ALA A 278 -14.04 -4.21 4.42
C ALA A 278 -14.80 -4.39 3.10
N GLY A 279 -16.03 -4.94 3.15
CA GLY A 279 -16.84 -5.11 1.94
C GLY A 279 -17.27 -3.77 1.32
N LEU A 280 -17.67 -2.78 2.13
CA LEU A 280 -18.07 -1.46 1.64
C LEU A 280 -16.90 -0.72 0.96
N GLN A 281 -15.70 -0.80 1.57
CA GLN A 281 -14.49 -0.23 1.00
C GLN A 281 -14.13 -0.90 -0.34
N ALA A 282 -14.38 -2.20 -0.48
CA ALA A 282 -14.18 -2.93 -1.74
C ALA A 282 -15.13 -2.44 -2.85
N LEU A 283 -16.40 -2.21 -2.51
CA LEU A 283 -17.39 -1.68 -3.44
C LEU A 283 -17.10 -0.23 -3.86
N ALA A 284 -16.67 0.62 -2.92
CA ALA A 284 -16.25 1.98 -3.22
C ALA A 284 -15.04 2.01 -4.15
N GLY A 285 -14.09 1.09 -3.95
CA GLY A 285 -12.95 0.89 -4.86
C GLY A 285 -13.39 0.50 -6.28
N GLN A 286 -14.44 -0.33 -6.43
CA GLN A 286 -15.02 -0.64 -7.73
C GLN A 286 -15.69 0.57 -8.37
N ALA A 287 -16.48 1.35 -7.62
CA ALA A 287 -17.13 2.55 -8.15
C ALA A 287 -16.11 3.59 -8.66
N ALA A 288 -14.96 3.73 -7.99
CA ALA A 288 -13.85 4.57 -8.47
C ALA A 288 -13.16 4.00 -9.71
N VAL A 289 -13.19 2.68 -9.92
CA VAL A 289 -12.62 1.98 -11.10
C VAL A 289 -13.62 1.89 -12.26
N THR A 290 -14.94 1.96 -12.02
CA THR A 290 -15.97 1.94 -13.06
C THR A 290 -16.42 3.34 -13.50
N ALA A 291 -16.32 4.34 -12.62
CA ALA A 291 -16.48 5.76 -12.96
C ALA A 291 -15.22 6.39 -13.57
N SER A 292 -14.15 5.62 -13.75
CA SER A 292 -12.88 6.08 -14.27
C SER A 292 -12.28 5.01 -15.18
N PRO A 293 -12.08 5.26 -16.49
CA PRO A 293 -11.45 4.26 -17.34
C PRO A 293 -10.02 4.04 -16.87
N VAL A 294 -9.77 2.91 -16.20
CA VAL A 294 -8.47 2.32 -15.82
C VAL A 294 -7.30 3.31 -15.87
N THR A 295 -7.16 4.12 -14.84
CA THR A 295 -5.89 4.77 -14.51
C THR A 295 -5.33 4.09 -13.26
N SER A 296 -4.31 3.24 -13.44
CA SER A 296 -3.40 2.84 -12.37
C SER A 296 -2.95 4.10 -11.63
N PRO A 297 -2.94 4.12 -10.28
CA PRO A 297 -2.54 5.31 -9.54
C PRO A 297 -1.04 5.51 -9.74
N SER A 298 -0.68 6.47 -10.60
CA SER A 298 0.63 7.11 -10.56
C SER A 298 0.79 7.71 -9.18
N ALA A 299 1.88 7.32 -8.50
CA ALA A 299 2.32 8.01 -7.31
C ALA A 299 2.44 9.49 -7.65
N GLY A 300 1.75 10.32 -6.86
CA GLY A 300 1.69 11.76 -7.08
C GLY A 300 3.08 12.39 -7.12
N LEU A 301 3.46 12.81 -8.31
CA LEU A 301 4.10 14.10 -8.56
C LEU A 301 3.11 14.85 -9.46
N ASN A 302 2.55 15.95 -8.92
CA ASN A 302 1.62 16.91 -9.56
C ASN A 302 0.23 16.41 -10.03
N PRO A 303 -0.85 16.67 -9.26
CA PRO A 303 -2.25 16.45 -9.70
C PRO A 303 -2.78 17.51 -10.70
N GLY A 304 -1.91 18.29 -11.36
CA GLY A 304 -2.30 19.52 -12.06
C GLY A 304 -2.18 19.54 -13.60
N ARG A 305 -1.62 18.52 -14.25
CA ARG A 305 -1.43 18.56 -15.72
C ARG A 305 -1.74 17.22 -16.39
N ARG A 306 -2.75 17.23 -17.26
CA ARG A 306 -3.04 16.15 -18.22
C ARG A 306 -1.84 16.03 -19.16
N ALA A 307 -1.34 14.81 -19.40
CA ALA A 307 -0.34 14.55 -20.42
C ALA A 307 -0.77 15.16 -21.76
N VAL A 308 0.17 15.76 -22.47
CA VAL A 308 -0.11 16.40 -23.76
C VAL A 308 -0.13 15.29 -24.83
N PRO A 309 -1.28 15.03 -25.50
CA PRO A 309 -1.36 13.97 -26.51
C PRO A 309 -0.42 14.21 -27.69
N GLY A 310 -0.02 13.14 -28.37
CA GLY A 310 0.80 13.20 -29.59
C GLY A 310 2.30 12.99 -29.40
N GLN A 311 2.77 12.51 -28.24
CA GLN A 311 4.18 12.17 -28.06
C GLN A 311 4.57 10.96 -28.92
N ARG A 312 5.86 10.87 -29.24
CA ARG A 312 6.43 9.82 -30.09
C ARG A 312 7.67 9.24 -29.40
N ALA A 313 7.83 7.92 -29.40
CA ALA A 313 8.97 7.30 -28.71
C ALA A 313 9.74 6.33 -29.62
N VAL A 314 11.05 6.53 -29.71
CA VAL A 314 11.98 5.53 -30.25
C VAL A 314 12.43 4.63 -29.10
N LEU A 315 11.99 3.39 -29.11
CA LEU A 315 12.35 2.38 -28.11
C LEU A 315 13.64 1.68 -28.55
N VAL A 316 14.78 2.11 -28.02
CA VAL A 316 16.06 1.44 -28.27
C VAL A 316 16.22 0.31 -27.27
N ASN A 317 15.85 -0.89 -27.73
CA ASN A 317 15.72 -2.09 -26.92
C ASN A 317 16.89 -3.04 -27.15
N GLY A 318 17.28 -3.76 -26.11
CA GLY A 318 18.35 -4.74 -26.17
C GLY A 318 18.77 -5.16 -24.77
N ILE A 319 19.22 -6.40 -24.61
CA ILE A 319 19.70 -6.89 -23.31
C ILE A 319 21.00 -6.17 -22.90
N PRO A 320 21.43 -6.26 -21.62
CA PRO A 320 22.69 -5.64 -21.20
C PRO A 320 23.87 -6.02 -22.12
N ALA A 321 24.77 -5.06 -22.35
CA ALA A 321 25.92 -5.19 -23.25
C ALA A 321 25.64 -5.28 -24.76
N SER A 322 24.39 -5.23 -25.20
CA SER A 322 23.98 -5.28 -26.62
C SER A 322 24.42 -4.12 -27.50
N GLY A 323 25.10 -3.10 -26.97
CA GLY A 323 25.49 -1.91 -27.76
C GLY A 323 24.38 -0.86 -27.91
N LYS A 324 23.19 -1.09 -27.35
CA LYS A 324 22.05 -0.16 -27.37
C LYS A 324 22.39 1.30 -27.05
N SER A 325 23.30 1.54 -26.10
CA SER A 325 23.66 2.90 -25.68
C SER A 325 24.56 3.64 -26.67
N THR A 326 25.29 2.92 -27.52
CA THR A 326 25.99 3.51 -28.67
C THR A 326 24.99 3.88 -29.76
N VAL A 327 24.01 3.01 -30.00
CA VAL A 327 22.98 3.21 -31.03
C VAL A 327 22.04 4.36 -30.63
N SER A 328 21.53 4.37 -29.40
CA SER A 328 20.61 5.41 -28.90
C SER A 328 21.23 6.80 -28.92
N ARG A 329 22.50 6.92 -28.48
CA ARG A 329 23.26 8.19 -28.56
C ARG A 329 23.48 8.62 -29.99
N GLY A 330 23.92 7.73 -30.88
CA GLY A 330 24.16 8.09 -32.27
C GLY A 330 22.89 8.48 -33.04
N ILE A 331 21.73 7.94 -32.66
CA ILE A 331 20.41 8.39 -33.15
C ILE A 331 20.08 9.79 -32.62
N ALA A 332 20.16 9.98 -31.30
CA ALA A 332 19.83 11.25 -30.65
C ALA A 332 20.70 12.40 -31.18
N ASP A 333 22.02 12.20 -31.30
CA ASP A 333 22.98 13.19 -31.80
C ASP A 333 22.66 13.64 -33.24
N ARG A 334 22.18 12.72 -34.10
CA ARG A 334 21.89 12.99 -35.52
C ARG A 334 20.51 13.59 -35.76
N LEU A 335 19.53 13.21 -34.95
CA LEU A 335 18.14 13.65 -35.11
C LEU A 335 17.79 14.84 -34.21
N GLY A 336 18.62 15.15 -33.22
CA GLY A 336 18.36 16.20 -32.23
C GLY A 336 17.23 15.87 -31.27
N TRP A 337 16.85 14.60 -31.16
CA TRP A 337 15.79 14.14 -30.27
C TRP A 337 16.34 13.91 -28.84
N PRO A 338 15.59 14.30 -27.78
CA PRO A 338 16.02 14.05 -26.40
C PRO A 338 16.28 12.56 -26.15
N LEU A 339 17.39 12.27 -25.48
CA LEU A 339 17.76 10.92 -25.07
C LEU A 339 17.53 10.72 -23.57
N LEU A 340 16.68 9.77 -23.22
CA LEU A 340 16.48 9.32 -21.85
C LEU A 340 16.94 7.87 -21.74
N THR A 341 17.89 7.60 -20.83
CA THR A 341 18.39 6.24 -20.61
C THR A 341 18.15 5.82 -19.17
N LEU A 342 17.85 4.55 -18.97
CA LEU A 342 17.65 3.99 -17.64
C LEU A 342 18.87 4.20 -16.74
N ASP A 343 20.08 4.05 -17.30
CA ASP A 343 21.32 4.19 -16.54
C ASP A 343 21.64 5.67 -16.24
N THR A 344 21.30 6.62 -17.12
CA THR A 344 21.46 8.06 -16.87
C THR A 344 20.61 8.54 -15.69
N ILE A 345 19.39 8.01 -15.55
CA ILE A 345 18.52 8.33 -14.42
C ILE A 345 18.94 7.56 -13.17
N LYS A 346 19.24 6.27 -13.29
CA LYS A 346 19.48 5.37 -12.14
C LYS A 346 20.83 5.59 -11.47
N ASN A 347 21.91 5.81 -12.22
CA ASN A 347 23.27 5.84 -11.66
C ASN A 347 23.51 6.98 -10.66
N PRO A 348 23.04 8.23 -10.89
CA PRO A 348 23.19 9.30 -9.91
C PRO A 348 22.58 8.94 -8.54
N PHE A 349 21.45 8.22 -8.52
CA PHE A 349 20.86 7.75 -7.27
C PHE A 349 21.71 6.67 -6.59
N LEU A 350 22.32 5.75 -7.34
CA LEU A 350 23.23 4.76 -6.76
C LEU A 350 24.45 5.42 -6.13
N GLU A 351 25.00 6.46 -6.75
CA GLU A 351 26.13 7.23 -6.23
C GLU A 351 25.77 7.97 -4.94
N VAL A 352 24.59 8.62 -4.89
CA VAL A 352 24.15 9.38 -3.71
C VAL A 352 23.69 8.48 -2.56
N LEU A 353 23.03 7.37 -2.86
CA LEU A 353 22.42 6.48 -1.85
C LEU A 353 23.37 5.35 -1.39
N GLY A 354 24.55 5.21 -2.01
CA GLY A 354 25.56 4.21 -1.62
C GLY A 354 25.30 2.80 -2.14
N GLY A 355 24.51 2.66 -3.22
CA GLY A 355 24.06 1.37 -3.73
C GLY A 355 23.10 0.64 -2.78
N GLY A 356 22.86 -0.64 -3.02
CA GLY A 356 22.00 -1.48 -2.17
C GLY A 356 21.98 -2.94 -2.63
N ASP A 357 21.16 -3.76 -1.99
CA ASP A 357 21.00 -5.17 -2.36
C ASP A 357 20.29 -5.34 -3.74
N ARG A 358 20.09 -6.59 -4.16
CA ARG A 358 19.45 -6.89 -5.46
C ARG A 358 18.02 -6.37 -5.55
N GLU A 359 17.29 -6.32 -4.44
CA GLU A 359 15.90 -5.85 -4.39
C GLU A 359 15.83 -4.33 -4.48
N PHE A 360 16.72 -3.63 -3.77
CA PHE A 360 16.91 -2.18 -3.88
C PHE A 360 17.23 -1.79 -5.33
N ASN A 361 18.20 -2.45 -5.97
CA ASN A 361 18.57 -2.17 -7.37
C ASN A 361 17.41 -2.38 -8.35
N ARG A 362 16.61 -3.43 -8.16
CA ARG A 362 15.40 -3.67 -8.96
C ARG A 362 14.35 -2.58 -8.74
N SER A 363 14.13 -2.19 -7.50
CA SER A 363 13.17 -1.14 -7.13
C SER A 363 13.60 0.22 -7.69
N LEU A 364 14.89 0.54 -7.61
CA LEU A 364 15.45 1.76 -8.19
C LEU A 364 15.36 1.76 -9.72
N GLY A 365 15.57 0.60 -10.37
CA GLY A 365 15.35 0.44 -11.80
C GLY A 365 13.91 0.75 -12.22
N ARG A 366 12.92 0.22 -11.48
CA ARG A 366 11.49 0.52 -11.72
C ARG A 366 11.16 1.99 -11.49
N ALA A 367 11.69 2.60 -10.43
CA ALA A 367 11.52 4.02 -10.16
C ALA A 367 12.15 4.92 -11.24
N SER A 368 13.30 4.50 -11.79
CA SER A 368 13.97 5.21 -12.88
C SER A 368 13.17 5.14 -14.18
N ASP A 369 12.56 3.98 -14.48
CA ASP A 369 11.66 3.81 -15.63
C ASP A 369 10.43 4.73 -15.49
N GLU A 370 9.79 4.77 -14.31
CA GLU A 370 8.69 5.71 -14.02
C GLU A 370 9.09 7.18 -14.24
N ALA A 371 10.28 7.57 -13.76
CA ALA A 371 10.78 8.93 -13.95
C ALA A 371 10.98 9.29 -15.42
N ILE A 372 11.53 8.37 -16.24
CA ILE A 372 11.69 8.57 -17.69
C ILE A 372 10.34 8.89 -18.32
N TRP A 373 9.33 8.05 -18.07
CA TRP A 373 8.02 8.21 -18.71
C TRP A 373 7.24 9.41 -18.19
N SER A 374 7.49 9.84 -16.95
CA SER A 374 7.00 11.12 -16.45
C SER A 374 7.59 12.29 -17.23
N VAL A 375 8.91 12.29 -17.49
CA VAL A 375 9.58 13.33 -18.29
C VAL A 375 9.06 13.34 -19.73
N VAL A 376 8.81 12.18 -20.34
CA VAL A 376 8.18 12.08 -21.67
C VAL A 376 6.79 12.73 -21.67
N GLY A 377 5.97 12.44 -20.66
CA GLY A 377 4.61 12.99 -20.56
C GLY A 377 4.55 14.51 -20.34
N GLU A 378 5.61 15.10 -19.78
CA GLU A 378 5.75 16.54 -19.57
C GLU A 378 6.39 17.29 -20.76
N ALA A 379 6.91 16.56 -21.75
CA ALA A 379 7.51 17.17 -22.93
C ALA A 379 6.48 17.97 -23.75
N PRO A 380 6.92 18.98 -24.53
CA PRO A 380 6.03 19.69 -25.46
C PRO A 380 5.26 18.73 -26.39
N ALA A 381 4.05 19.12 -26.79
CA ALA A 381 3.21 18.31 -27.70
C ALA A 381 4.00 17.89 -28.95
N GLY A 382 3.87 16.64 -29.39
CA GLY A 382 4.53 16.16 -30.60
C GLY A 382 6.02 15.87 -30.45
N THR A 383 6.59 15.92 -29.24
CA THR A 383 8.02 15.61 -29.04
C THR A 383 8.30 14.15 -29.39
N THR A 384 9.38 13.91 -30.13
CA THR A 384 9.94 12.57 -30.31
C THR A 384 11.07 12.38 -29.32
N VAL A 385 10.99 11.37 -28.46
CA VAL A 385 12.02 11.03 -27.47
C VAL A 385 12.65 9.68 -27.80
N VAL A 386 13.96 9.58 -27.63
CA VAL A 386 14.70 8.31 -27.69
C VAL A 386 14.80 7.75 -26.28
N VAL A 387 14.27 6.54 -26.06
CA VAL A 387 14.31 5.84 -24.77
C VAL A 387 15.19 4.60 -24.88
N ASP A 388 16.27 4.56 -24.10
CA ASP A 388 17.21 3.44 -24.04
C ASP A 388 17.01 2.65 -22.74
N ALA A 389 16.45 1.45 -22.88
CA ALA A 389 16.29 0.48 -21.80
C ALA A 389 16.24 -0.95 -22.35
N TRP A 390 16.57 -1.93 -21.49
CA TRP A 390 16.14 -3.32 -21.73
C TRP A 390 14.71 -3.44 -21.24
N PHE A 391 13.70 -3.41 -22.11
CA PHE A 391 12.29 -3.38 -21.67
C PHE A 391 11.77 -4.75 -21.18
N GLY A 392 12.46 -5.84 -21.50
CA GLY A 392 12.08 -7.19 -21.03
C GLY A 392 12.39 -7.48 -19.56
N PHE A 393 12.86 -6.50 -18.78
CA PHE A 393 13.03 -6.65 -17.32
C PHE A 393 11.72 -6.52 -16.53
N GLN A 394 10.66 -6.03 -17.16
CA GLN A 394 9.31 -5.90 -16.60
C GLN A 394 8.28 -6.55 -17.54
N PRO A 395 7.07 -6.90 -17.05
CA PRO A 395 5.98 -7.33 -17.91
C PRO A 395 5.63 -6.27 -18.96
N ARG A 396 5.32 -6.70 -20.20
CA ARG A 396 4.98 -5.81 -21.33
C ARG A 396 3.92 -4.75 -21.00
N GLN A 397 2.95 -5.13 -20.16
CA GLN A 397 1.86 -4.25 -19.73
C GLN A 397 2.35 -2.99 -19.01
N VAL A 398 3.48 -3.07 -18.29
CA VAL A 398 4.07 -1.90 -17.62
C VAL A 398 4.48 -0.84 -18.63
N LEU A 399 5.14 -1.25 -19.72
CA LEU A 399 5.51 -0.34 -20.81
C LEU A 399 4.28 0.25 -21.51
N GLU A 400 3.24 -0.56 -21.78
CA GLU A 400 2.00 -0.05 -22.38
C GLU A 400 1.33 1.01 -21.50
N ASP A 401 1.33 0.80 -20.18
CA ASP A 401 0.83 1.80 -19.22
C ASP A 401 1.67 3.07 -19.22
N HIS A 402 2.99 2.96 -19.33
CA HIS A 402 3.86 4.11 -19.45
C HIS A 402 3.62 4.89 -20.74
N LEU A 403 3.58 4.23 -21.90
CA LEU A 403 3.32 4.85 -23.19
C LEU A 403 1.98 5.59 -23.19
N ARG A 404 0.93 4.94 -22.68
CA ARG A 404 -0.40 5.53 -22.55
C ARG A 404 -0.41 6.76 -21.63
N ARG A 405 0.22 6.67 -20.45
CA ARG A 405 0.28 7.78 -19.48
C ARG A 405 1.11 8.96 -20.00
N ALA A 406 2.17 8.68 -20.74
CA ALA A 406 3.02 9.70 -21.35
C ALA A 406 2.40 10.33 -22.61
N GLY A 407 1.21 9.89 -23.04
CA GLY A 407 0.56 10.40 -24.25
C GLY A 407 1.27 10.00 -25.53
N VAL A 408 2.00 8.87 -25.53
CA VAL A 408 2.73 8.37 -26.69
C VAL A 408 1.80 7.64 -27.64
N GLU A 409 1.62 8.21 -28.83
CA GLU A 409 0.73 7.66 -29.86
C GLU A 409 1.50 6.75 -30.82
N ARG A 410 2.76 7.09 -31.11
CA ARG A 410 3.60 6.36 -32.08
C ARG A 410 4.90 5.89 -31.44
N THR A 411 5.30 4.69 -31.83
CA THR A 411 6.59 4.14 -31.45
C THR A 411 7.28 3.53 -32.65
N ALA A 412 8.60 3.54 -32.61
CA ALA A 412 9.45 2.71 -33.44
C ALA A 412 10.44 1.99 -32.53
N GLU A 413 10.68 0.72 -32.77
CA GLU A 413 11.61 -0.08 -31.99
C GLU A 413 12.92 -0.28 -32.76
N ILE A 414 14.04 0.01 -32.11
CA ILE A 414 15.37 -0.36 -32.56
C ILE A 414 15.83 -1.53 -31.71
N TRP A 415 15.98 -2.71 -32.30
CA TRP A 415 16.40 -3.92 -31.60
C TRP A 415 17.90 -4.14 -31.76
N CYS A 416 18.65 -3.91 -30.68
CA CYS A 416 20.09 -4.12 -30.64
C CYS A 416 20.42 -5.51 -30.09
N HIS A 417 21.18 -6.29 -30.86
CA HIS A 417 21.62 -7.63 -30.45
C HIS A 417 23.07 -7.93 -30.88
N ALA A 418 23.63 -8.99 -30.30
CA ALA A 418 24.90 -9.61 -30.65
C ALA A 418 24.94 -11.02 -30.02
N PRO A 419 25.83 -11.93 -30.48
CA PRO A 419 26.03 -13.24 -29.86
C PRO A 419 26.35 -13.15 -28.36
N GLY A 420 25.85 -14.10 -27.57
CA GLY A 420 25.98 -14.07 -26.11
C GLY A 420 27.43 -13.99 -25.62
N GLU A 421 28.36 -14.62 -26.33
CA GLU A 421 29.80 -14.59 -26.07
C GLU A 421 30.37 -13.18 -26.21
N VAL A 422 29.96 -12.45 -27.26
CA VAL A 422 30.35 -11.06 -27.50
C VAL A 422 29.79 -10.16 -26.39
N LEU A 423 28.53 -10.39 -25.98
CA LEU A 423 27.92 -9.65 -24.88
C LEU A 423 28.64 -9.89 -23.55
N ALA A 424 29.01 -11.14 -23.27
CA ALA A 424 29.77 -11.53 -22.10
C ALA A 424 31.14 -10.86 -22.06
N GLU A 425 31.89 -10.86 -23.16
CA GLU A 425 33.17 -10.16 -23.28
C GLU A 425 33.02 -8.65 -23.03
N ARG A 426 32.07 -8.01 -23.73
CA ARG A 426 31.74 -6.59 -23.53
C ARG A 426 31.30 -6.29 -22.10
N TYR A 427 30.64 -7.22 -21.42
CA TYR A 427 30.20 -7.05 -20.04
C TYR A 427 31.40 -7.10 -19.08
N ARG A 428 32.26 -8.10 -19.23
CA ARG A 428 33.48 -8.27 -18.42
C ARG A 428 34.41 -7.07 -18.53
N ALA A 429 34.63 -6.55 -19.74
CA ALA A 429 35.49 -5.40 -19.98
C ALA A 429 35.05 -4.10 -19.26
N ARG A 430 33.82 -4.04 -18.73
CA ARG A 430 33.25 -2.87 -18.06
C ARG A 430 32.96 -3.08 -16.58
N LEU A 431 33.33 -4.23 -16.00
CA LEU A 431 33.05 -4.53 -14.60
C LEU A 431 33.66 -3.47 -13.66
N ASP A 432 34.89 -3.04 -13.93
CA ASP A 432 35.62 -2.09 -13.09
C ASP A 432 35.14 -0.64 -13.24
N GLN A 433 34.32 -0.36 -14.25
CA GLN A 433 33.83 0.98 -14.57
C GLN A 433 32.39 1.22 -14.08
N ARG A 434 31.75 0.21 -13.48
CA ARG A 434 30.35 0.31 -13.05
C ARG A 434 30.23 0.74 -11.58
N PRO A 435 29.27 1.62 -11.26
CA PRO A 435 28.98 1.97 -9.88
C PRO A 435 28.67 0.75 -9.01
N ALA A 436 28.95 0.85 -7.71
CA ALA A 436 28.60 -0.17 -6.73
C ALA A 436 27.09 -0.49 -6.80
N GLY A 437 26.74 -1.78 -6.79
CA GLY A 437 25.35 -2.26 -6.88
C GLY A 437 24.95 -2.87 -8.24
N HIS A 438 25.72 -2.65 -9.31
CA HIS A 438 25.52 -3.39 -10.56
C HIS A 438 25.92 -4.86 -10.42
N PRO A 439 25.26 -5.81 -11.12
CA PRO A 439 25.63 -7.23 -11.04
C PRO A 439 27.08 -7.45 -11.47
N GLY A 440 27.87 -8.13 -10.63
CA GLY A 440 29.27 -8.45 -10.90
C GLY A 440 29.44 -9.57 -11.94
N ALA A 441 30.66 -10.12 -12.03
CA ALA A 441 31.03 -11.17 -12.99
C ALA A 441 30.10 -12.42 -12.94
N ALA A 442 29.47 -12.68 -11.79
CA ALA A 442 28.52 -13.77 -11.58
C ALA A 442 27.27 -13.69 -12.50
N TYR A 443 26.96 -12.52 -13.06
CA TYR A 443 25.83 -12.34 -13.99
C TYR A 443 26.13 -12.80 -15.43
N VAL A 444 27.40 -12.99 -15.79
CA VAL A 444 27.80 -13.28 -17.17
C VAL A 444 27.16 -14.57 -17.74
N PRO A 445 27.08 -15.70 -17.01
CA PRO A 445 26.39 -16.88 -17.51
C PRO A 445 24.89 -16.64 -17.75
N GLU A 446 24.22 -15.90 -16.84
CA GLU A 446 22.81 -15.52 -16.99
C GLU A 446 22.59 -14.64 -18.22
N LEU A 447 23.55 -13.74 -18.53
CA LEU A 447 23.50 -12.88 -19.70
C LEU A 447 23.60 -13.67 -21.02
N ILE A 448 24.46 -14.69 -21.08
CA ILE A 448 24.61 -15.56 -22.26
C ILE A 448 23.29 -16.32 -22.50
N GLU A 449 22.69 -16.88 -21.46
CA GLU A 449 21.39 -17.56 -21.59
C GLU A 449 20.26 -16.59 -21.94
N LEU A 450 20.29 -15.38 -21.39
CA LEU A 450 19.33 -14.33 -21.74
C LEU A 450 19.43 -13.97 -23.23
N ALA A 451 20.63 -13.92 -23.80
CA ALA A 451 20.85 -13.62 -25.22
C ALA A 451 20.17 -14.62 -26.17
N LYS A 452 20.05 -15.89 -25.76
CA LYS A 452 19.42 -16.95 -26.57
C LYS A 452 17.89 -16.81 -26.65
N ARG A 453 17.27 -16.20 -25.64
CA ARG A 453 15.80 -16.13 -25.50
C ARG A 453 15.22 -14.72 -25.65
N ALA A 454 16.08 -13.70 -25.70
CA ALA A 454 15.63 -12.32 -25.75
C ALA A 454 15.10 -11.98 -27.15
N GLU A 455 13.93 -11.37 -27.19
CA GLU A 455 13.23 -11.00 -28.42
C GLU A 455 12.81 -9.52 -28.39
N PRO A 456 12.65 -8.89 -29.56
CA PRO A 456 12.10 -7.54 -29.64
C PRO A 456 10.65 -7.48 -29.14
N LEU A 457 10.25 -6.30 -28.65
CA LEU A 457 8.89 -6.02 -28.19
C LEU A 457 7.88 -5.99 -29.33
N ARG A 458 8.29 -5.71 -30.56
CA ARG A 458 7.42 -5.52 -31.72
C ARG A 458 6.25 -4.55 -31.43
N ARG A 459 6.49 -3.55 -30.56
CA ARG A 459 5.55 -2.47 -30.30
C ARG A 459 5.84 -1.37 -31.32
N GLY A 460 5.17 -1.47 -32.47
CA GLY A 460 5.40 -0.60 -33.62
C GLY A 460 6.41 -1.20 -34.61
N PRO A 461 6.76 -0.44 -35.67
CA PRO A 461 7.73 -0.88 -36.67
C PRO A 461 9.09 -1.15 -36.02
N LEU A 462 9.79 -2.15 -36.53
CA LEU A 462 11.03 -2.69 -35.96
C LEU A 462 12.19 -2.50 -36.93
N PHE A 463 13.31 -1.99 -36.43
CA PHE A 463 14.60 -2.00 -37.13
C PHE A 463 15.59 -2.86 -36.35
N ASP A 464 16.12 -3.89 -37.01
CA ASP A 464 17.07 -4.83 -36.42
C ASP A 464 18.51 -4.33 -36.56
N VAL A 465 19.28 -4.34 -35.46
CA VAL A 465 20.65 -3.85 -35.40
C VAL A 465 21.57 -4.90 -34.77
N ASP A 466 22.26 -5.63 -35.63
CA ASP A 466 23.40 -6.47 -35.27
C ASP A 466 24.61 -5.58 -34.91
N THR A 467 24.87 -5.44 -33.61
CA THR A 467 25.92 -4.56 -33.09
C THR A 467 27.33 -5.15 -33.18
N THR A 468 27.51 -6.31 -33.83
CA THR A 468 28.83 -6.83 -34.19
C THR A 468 29.39 -6.17 -35.45
N LYS A 469 28.53 -5.50 -36.23
CA LYS A 469 28.87 -4.81 -37.47
C LYS A 469 28.93 -3.28 -37.25
N PRO A 470 29.58 -2.52 -38.15
CA PRO A 470 29.47 -1.07 -38.16
C PRO A 470 28.00 -0.63 -38.19
N ILE A 471 27.62 0.28 -37.28
CA ILE A 471 26.24 0.75 -37.16
C ILE A 471 25.91 1.69 -38.33
N ALA A 472 24.94 1.28 -39.17
CA ALA A 472 24.47 2.05 -40.32
C ALA A 472 23.52 3.18 -39.90
N PHE A 473 24.05 4.22 -39.24
CA PHE A 473 23.26 5.33 -38.69
C PHE A 473 22.43 6.06 -39.75
N ASP A 474 22.93 6.23 -40.97
CA ASP A 474 22.20 6.92 -42.04
C ASP A 474 20.92 6.15 -42.42
N ALA A 475 21.01 4.82 -42.52
CA ALA A 475 19.86 3.96 -42.78
C ALA A 475 18.85 3.99 -41.60
N ILE A 476 19.34 3.93 -40.36
CA ILE A 476 18.49 3.99 -39.16
C ILE A 476 17.74 5.32 -39.09
N THR A 477 18.44 6.44 -39.29
CA THR A 477 17.84 7.78 -39.18
C THR A 477 16.86 8.08 -40.32
N GLN A 478 17.16 7.64 -41.54
CA GLN A 478 16.23 7.71 -42.67
C GLN A 478 14.95 6.90 -42.39
N TRP A 479 15.09 5.67 -41.90
CA TRP A 479 13.96 4.82 -41.54
C TRP A 479 13.13 5.41 -40.40
N LEU A 480 13.76 5.95 -39.36
CA LEU A 480 13.07 6.58 -38.23
C LEU A 480 12.22 7.78 -38.68
N ARG A 481 12.78 8.68 -39.49
CA ARG A 481 12.01 9.82 -40.06
C ARG A 481 10.81 9.34 -40.86
N ALA A 482 11.00 8.32 -41.72
CA ALA A 482 9.92 7.76 -42.53
C ALA A 482 8.85 7.01 -41.72
N THR A 483 9.12 6.66 -40.46
CA THR A 483 8.24 5.82 -39.64
C THR A 483 7.54 6.61 -38.52
N ILE A 484 8.26 7.55 -37.90
CA ILE A 484 7.76 8.32 -36.76
C ILE A 484 7.13 9.65 -37.17
N ASP A 485 7.60 10.28 -38.25
CA ASP A 485 7.10 11.60 -38.69
C ASP A 485 5.88 11.51 -39.62
N THR A 486 5.56 10.34 -40.17
CA THR A 486 4.35 10.05 -40.98
C THR A 486 3.22 9.52 -40.12
#